data_AF-A0A6P1Q5A0-F1
#
_entry.id   AF-A0A6P1Q5A0-F1
#
_cell.length_a   1.000
_cell.length_b   1.000
_cell.length_c   1.000
_cell.angle_alpha   90.00
_cell.angle_beta   90.00
_cell.angle_gamma   90.00
#
_symmetry.space_group_name_H-M   'P 1'
#
loop_
_entity.id
_entity.type
_entity.pdbx_description
1 polymer ?
#
loop_
_entity_poly.entity_id
_entity_poly.type
_entity_poly.pdbx_seq_one_letter_code
_entity_poly.pdbx_strand_id
1 'polypeptide(L)'
;MSDEDNRTPIDPAAENSHTAPAGEGSNNATSFAAKAVSPIDLGGELYKYLGEGLFQFASQKKPCFLLYLNPLSWVWSMERSNGDGVAACFATTAEKQAAITELTGFAPPPKYTPDMLNKAAAVMAGAGALAMTNVAGRLQLAIGGAGAVTLASDAALMMSRAVMLLSRAVALHPVGAAITVLTIAYYANGGRLKLPRVPMALSVPLSKIQGSFQNLYPDAKTANLPIRGRLTADDEYISLELESSELSYEIPVLHPERNPETGLDEITVPATANTPEYTIQITPVAPSSTGNQEPVPVLPNHTGSDIEVVEGPMVITTPAADSDGWQDFIYWRPDAKGTGLEPVYVMTVSIIEAKRQQRLDEVAEVFDKNKPTQTLTIEGETLKQEPESNR
;
A
#
# COMPACT_ATOMS: atom_id res chain seq x y z
N MET A 1 -43.65 41.15 32.45
CA MET A 1 -44.51 39.97 32.21
C MET A 1 -45.81 40.43 31.57
N SER A 2 -46.23 40.00 30.37
CA SER A 2 -45.47 39.36 29.30
C SER A 2 -46.20 39.49 27.96
N ASP A 3 -45.57 39.72 26.79
CA ASP A 3 -44.31 40.39 26.39
C ASP A 3 -44.51 40.83 24.90
N GLU A 4 -43.71 41.74 24.32
CA GLU A 4 -43.96 42.32 22.97
C GLU A 4 -43.14 41.69 21.82
N ASP A 5 -43.84 41.45 20.70
CA ASP A 5 -43.35 40.89 19.43
C ASP A 5 -43.00 42.02 18.45
N ASN A 6 -41.75 42.09 17.96
CA ASN A 6 -41.48 42.87 16.74
C ASN A 6 -40.22 42.44 15.96
N ARG A 7 -40.25 42.74 14.66
CA ARG A 7 -39.42 42.15 13.59
C ARG A 7 -38.12 42.91 13.33
N THR A 8 -37.09 42.16 12.96
CA THR A 8 -35.86 42.62 12.26
C THR A 8 -36.18 43.13 10.83
N PRO A 9 -35.38 44.05 10.24
CA PRO A 9 -34.11 43.66 9.61
C PRO A 9 -32.90 44.55 9.95
N ILE A 10 -31.70 43.99 9.72
CA ILE A 10 -30.39 44.61 9.92
C ILE A 10 -29.77 44.93 8.55
N ASP A 11 -29.16 46.10 8.40
CA ASP A 11 -28.14 46.37 7.37
C ASP A 11 -27.05 47.30 7.97
N PRO A 12 -25.77 46.90 8.06
CA PRO A 12 -24.72 47.69 8.69
C PRO A 12 -23.76 48.31 7.67
N ALA A 13 -23.85 49.63 7.47
CA ALA A 13 -22.88 50.39 6.69
C ALA A 13 -22.27 51.55 7.52
N ALA A 14 -20.94 51.53 7.61
CA ALA A 14 -20.03 52.63 7.91
C ALA A 14 -20.29 53.54 9.13
N GLU A 15 -19.43 53.44 10.15
CA GLU A 15 -18.73 54.61 10.75
C GLU A 15 -17.78 54.18 11.89
N ASN A 16 -16.46 54.39 11.74
CA ASN A 16 -15.83 55.61 12.26
C ASN A 16 -14.32 55.66 12.04
N SER A 17 -13.85 56.83 11.63
CA SER A 17 -12.45 57.21 11.64
C SER A 17 -12.06 57.71 13.04
N HIS A 18 -10.85 57.38 13.50
CA HIS A 18 -10.20 58.18 14.53
C HIS A 18 -8.73 58.42 14.22
N THR A 19 -8.32 59.65 14.51
CA THR A 19 -7.07 60.31 14.14
C THR A 19 -5.88 59.85 14.96
N ALA A 20 -4.72 59.75 14.32
CA ALA A 20 -3.43 59.58 14.99
C ALA A 20 -2.81 60.95 15.36
N PRO A 21 -2.13 61.07 16.50
CA PRO A 21 -1.08 62.06 16.72
C PRO A 21 0.31 61.44 16.56
N ALA A 22 1.25 62.19 15.99
CA ALA A 22 2.66 61.79 15.94
C ALA A 22 3.40 62.19 17.23
N GLY A 23 4.31 61.33 17.69
CA GLY A 23 5.21 61.60 18.82
C GLY A 23 6.34 60.58 18.88
N GLU A 24 7.58 61.07 18.94
CA GLU A 24 8.80 60.25 18.95
C GLU A 24 9.01 59.54 20.30
N GLY A 25 9.50 58.29 20.29
CA GLY A 25 9.71 57.53 21.53
C GLY A 25 10.39 56.17 21.33
N SER A 26 11.70 56.14 21.52
CA SER A 26 12.59 54.96 21.53
C SER A 26 12.04 53.72 22.28
N ASN A 27 12.23 52.52 21.70
CA ASN A 27 12.92 51.34 22.30
C ASN A 27 12.40 49.97 21.82
N ASN A 28 13.35 49.11 21.42
CA ASN A 28 13.35 47.63 21.46
C ASN A 28 12.01 46.87 21.30
N ALA A 29 11.73 46.44 20.07
CA ALA A 29 11.03 45.18 19.82
C ALA A 29 11.98 44.21 19.12
N THR A 30 12.55 43.27 19.87
CA THR A 30 13.28 42.11 19.32
C THR A 30 12.30 41.25 18.52
N SER A 31 12.33 41.36 17.19
CA SER A 31 11.63 40.43 16.33
C SER A 31 12.32 39.07 16.40
N PHE A 32 11.64 38.09 17.00
CA PHE A 32 11.96 36.67 16.78
C PHE A 32 11.57 36.29 15.35
N ALA A 33 12.34 36.78 14.38
CA ALA A 33 12.35 36.23 13.04
C ALA A 33 12.89 34.80 13.16
N ALA A 34 11.99 33.82 13.13
CA ALA A 34 12.32 32.41 13.02
C ALA A 34 13.02 32.19 11.67
N LYS A 35 14.35 32.35 11.67
CA LYS A 35 15.19 32.16 10.49
C LYS A 35 15.09 30.68 10.12
N ALA A 36 14.43 30.39 8.99
CA ALA A 36 14.39 29.04 8.46
C ALA A 36 15.82 28.58 8.20
N VAL A 37 16.31 27.64 9.01
CA VAL A 37 17.63 27.04 8.84
C VAL A 37 17.51 25.98 7.77
N SER A 38 18.09 26.26 6.61
CA SER A 38 18.26 25.27 5.53
C SER A 38 19.07 24.08 6.06
N PRO A 39 18.75 22.81 5.72
CA PRO A 39 19.36 21.61 6.34
C PRO A 39 20.86 21.38 6.10
N ILE A 40 21.60 22.35 5.56
CA ILE A 40 22.99 22.21 5.09
C ILE A 40 24.00 22.90 6.04
N ASP A 41 23.54 23.81 6.92
CA ASP A 41 24.41 24.67 7.75
C ASP A 41 24.78 24.12 9.15
N LEU A 42 24.55 22.82 9.41
CA LEU A 42 24.97 22.16 10.66
C LEU A 42 25.75 20.87 10.35
N GLY A 43 27.06 21.02 10.17
CA GLY A 43 28.01 19.93 9.89
C GLY A 43 28.29 19.00 11.08
N GLY A 44 27.24 18.46 11.70
CA GLY A 44 27.31 17.41 12.72
C GLY A 44 26.42 16.23 12.32
N GLU A 45 26.88 15.02 12.64
CA GLU A 45 26.14 13.77 12.42
C GLU A 45 24.81 13.83 13.22
N LEU A 46 23.65 13.84 12.53
CA LEU A 46 22.33 13.98 13.19
C LEU A 46 22.04 12.80 14.14
N TYR A 47 22.50 11.62 13.77
CA TYR A 47 22.37 10.39 14.54
C TYR A 47 23.58 9.51 14.26
N LYS A 48 23.85 8.56 15.14
CA LYS A 48 24.67 7.39 14.86
C LYS A 48 23.81 6.14 14.92
N TYR A 49 23.76 5.35 13.85
CA TYR A 49 23.05 4.07 13.85
C TYR A 49 23.87 3.03 14.63
N LEU A 50 23.19 2.24 15.46
CA LEU A 50 23.79 1.24 16.34
C LEU A 50 23.45 -0.21 15.94
N GLY A 51 22.61 -0.40 14.91
CA GLY A 51 22.00 -1.69 14.56
C GLY A 51 20.67 -1.94 15.30
N GLU A 52 19.91 -2.95 14.87
CA GLU A 52 18.67 -3.41 15.54
C GLU A 52 17.64 -2.29 15.78
N GLY A 53 17.55 -1.34 14.85
CA GLY A 53 16.66 -0.18 14.95
C GLY A 53 17.05 0.85 16.03
N LEU A 54 18.25 0.78 16.61
CA LEU A 54 18.75 1.69 17.66
C LEU A 54 19.55 2.86 17.08
N PHE A 55 19.23 4.07 17.55
CA PHE A 55 19.80 5.34 17.10
C PHE A 55 20.31 6.17 18.28
N GLN A 56 21.60 6.55 18.26
CA GLN A 56 22.10 7.60 19.14
C GLN A 56 21.93 8.96 18.46
N PHE A 57 20.80 9.63 18.72
CA PHE A 57 20.56 11.00 18.26
C PHE A 57 21.47 12.01 18.96
N ALA A 58 21.89 13.06 18.26
CA ALA A 58 22.77 14.11 18.78
C ALA A 58 22.12 14.91 19.94
N SER A 59 20.80 15.08 19.91
CA SER A 59 20.02 15.73 20.96
C SER A 59 19.78 14.86 22.21
N GLN A 60 20.08 13.56 22.15
CA GLN A 60 19.80 12.61 23.23
C GLN A 60 21.10 12.07 23.84
N LYS A 61 21.05 11.69 25.13
CA LYS A 61 22.18 11.07 25.85
C LYS A 61 22.12 9.53 25.89
N LYS A 62 20.99 8.96 25.48
CA LYS A 62 20.74 7.52 25.42
C LYS A 62 20.36 7.14 23.98
N PRO A 63 20.55 5.88 23.58
CA PRO A 63 19.97 5.34 22.37
C PRO A 63 18.45 5.42 22.41
N CYS A 64 17.86 5.70 21.26
CA CYS A 64 16.43 5.63 21.02
C CYS A 64 16.11 4.56 19.99
N PHE A 65 14.92 3.99 20.07
CA PHE A 65 14.38 3.02 19.13
C PHE A 65 12.91 3.36 18.84
N LEU A 66 12.37 2.79 17.76
CA LEU A 66 10.94 2.86 17.46
C LEU A 66 10.19 1.73 18.16
N LEU A 67 9.17 2.09 18.93
CA LEU A 67 8.27 1.16 19.58
C LEU A 67 6.85 1.36 19.04
N TYR A 68 6.22 0.29 18.56
CA TYR A 68 4.81 0.35 18.20
C TYR A 68 3.94 0.31 19.46
N LEU A 69 3.27 1.42 19.74
CA LEU A 69 2.31 1.54 20.84
C LEU A 69 0.91 1.66 20.23
N ASN A 70 0.15 0.57 20.17
CA ASN A 70 -1.26 0.63 19.75
C ASN A 70 -2.10 1.36 20.82
N PRO A 71 -2.92 2.38 20.52
CA PRO A 71 -3.23 2.98 19.20
C PRO A 71 -2.42 4.25 18.86
N LEU A 72 -1.43 4.62 19.68
CA LEU A 72 -0.56 5.80 19.54
C LEU A 72 0.43 5.74 18.35
N SER A 73 0.42 4.68 17.55
CA SER A 73 1.31 4.40 16.42
C SER A 73 2.78 4.15 16.82
N TRP A 74 3.72 4.32 15.89
CA TRP A 74 5.15 4.15 16.16
C TRP A 74 5.71 5.36 16.89
N VAL A 75 6.27 5.13 18.09
CA VAL A 75 6.75 6.19 18.98
C VAL A 75 8.24 5.98 19.27
N TRP A 76 9.04 7.01 18.97
CA TRP A 76 10.43 7.07 19.38
C TRP A 76 10.54 7.01 20.90
N SER A 77 11.21 5.97 21.39
CA SER A 77 11.31 5.60 22.80
C SER A 77 12.78 5.37 23.18
N MET A 78 13.08 5.42 24.47
CA MET A 78 14.40 5.07 25.03
C MET A 78 14.20 4.37 26.39
N GLU A 79 15.18 3.58 26.82
CA GLU A 79 15.16 2.98 28.15
C GLU A 79 15.31 4.04 29.25
N ARG A 80 14.59 3.90 30.37
CA ARG A 80 14.74 4.81 31.52
C ARG A 80 16.11 4.64 32.18
N SER A 81 16.55 5.66 32.92
CA SER A 81 17.84 5.64 33.63
C SER A 81 17.91 4.65 34.80
N ASN A 82 16.76 4.23 35.33
CA ASN A 82 16.62 3.25 36.40
C ASN A 82 16.37 1.80 35.92
N GLY A 83 16.32 1.54 34.61
CA GLY A 83 16.02 0.21 34.05
C GLY A 83 14.54 -0.19 34.02
N ASP A 84 13.67 0.47 34.80
CA ASP A 84 12.23 0.13 34.87
C ASP A 84 11.45 0.67 33.64
N GLY A 85 11.65 0.05 32.49
CA GLY A 85 10.88 0.27 31.27
C GLY A 85 11.31 1.47 30.42
N VAL A 86 10.37 2.02 29.66
CA VAL A 86 10.62 3.01 28.59
C VAL A 86 10.18 4.44 28.94
N ALA A 87 10.75 5.40 28.22
CA ALA A 87 10.35 6.81 28.19
C ALA A 87 10.35 7.32 26.74
N ALA A 88 9.62 8.40 26.48
CA ALA A 88 9.62 9.04 25.16
C ALA A 88 10.99 9.62 24.81
N CYS A 89 11.42 9.44 23.56
CA CYS A 89 12.64 10.02 23.01
C CYS A 89 12.34 11.37 22.34
N PHE A 90 12.94 12.43 22.89
CA PHE A 90 12.68 13.82 22.50
C PHE A 90 13.58 14.31 21.36
N ALA A 91 14.01 13.41 20.48
CA ALA A 91 14.77 13.79 19.29
C ALA A 91 13.99 14.76 18.39
N THR A 92 14.71 15.64 17.72
CA THR A 92 14.16 16.66 16.81
C THR A 92 13.53 16.03 15.57
N THR A 93 12.71 16.80 14.85
CA THR A 93 12.07 16.34 13.60
C THR A 93 13.09 15.94 12.54
N ALA A 94 14.18 16.71 12.38
CA ALA A 94 15.23 16.44 11.40
C ALA A 94 15.99 15.14 11.72
N GLU A 95 16.35 14.94 12.99
CA GLU A 95 16.97 13.69 13.47
C GLU A 95 16.05 12.48 13.21
N LYS A 96 14.77 12.59 13.55
CA LYS A 96 13.77 11.54 13.32
C LYS A 96 13.61 11.23 11.83
N GLN A 97 13.46 12.25 10.98
CA GLN A 97 13.36 12.07 9.52
C GLN A 97 14.59 11.37 8.92
N ALA A 98 15.80 11.74 9.39
CA ALA A 98 17.04 11.12 8.93
C ALA A 98 17.15 9.64 9.35
N ALA A 99 16.72 9.28 10.57
CA ALA A 99 16.65 7.89 11.00
C ALA A 99 15.52 7.08 10.34
N ILE A 100 14.39 7.72 9.99
CA ILE A 100 13.33 7.08 9.19
C ILE A 100 13.84 6.77 7.77
N THR A 101 14.63 7.67 7.17
CA THR A 101 15.29 7.39 5.87
C THR A 101 16.17 6.15 5.96
N GLU A 102 17.02 6.05 6.99
CA GLU A 102 17.90 4.89 7.23
C GLU A 102 17.12 3.59 7.38
N LEU A 103 16.03 3.59 8.16
CA LEU A 103 15.21 2.39 8.41
C LEU A 103 14.34 1.96 7.23
N THR A 104 14.02 2.88 6.31
CA THR A 104 13.06 2.63 5.23
C THR A 104 13.70 2.51 3.86
N GLY A 105 14.94 2.97 3.65
CA GLY A 105 15.52 3.17 2.33
C GLY A 105 14.94 4.37 1.55
N PHE A 106 13.81 4.95 1.99
CA PHE A 106 13.22 6.12 1.34
C PHE A 106 14.04 7.38 1.60
N ALA A 107 14.99 7.63 0.71
CA ALA A 107 15.73 8.89 0.63
C ALA A 107 14.77 10.10 0.50
N PRO A 108 15.13 11.29 1.02
CA PRO A 108 14.37 12.51 0.76
C PRO A 108 14.10 12.71 -0.73
N PRO A 109 12.91 13.21 -1.14
CA PRO A 109 12.61 13.45 -2.54
C PRO A 109 13.64 14.38 -3.19
N PRO A 110 14.10 14.10 -4.42
CA PRO A 110 15.01 15.00 -5.12
C PRO A 110 14.25 16.23 -5.63
N LYS A 111 14.99 17.29 -6.00
CA LYS A 111 14.41 18.35 -6.84
C LYS A 111 14.30 17.84 -8.27
N TYR A 112 13.09 17.63 -8.75
CA TYR A 112 12.85 17.08 -10.08
C TYR A 112 13.15 18.10 -11.17
N THR A 113 13.99 17.71 -12.12
CA THR A 113 14.16 18.42 -13.39
C THR A 113 13.13 17.93 -14.42
N PRO A 114 12.81 18.71 -15.46
CA PRO A 114 11.94 18.25 -16.54
C PRO A 114 12.40 16.95 -17.21
N ASP A 115 13.72 16.72 -17.31
CA ASP A 115 14.28 15.46 -17.85
C ASP A 115 13.97 14.26 -16.94
N MET A 116 14.18 14.40 -15.63
CA MET A 116 13.84 13.36 -14.65
C MET A 116 12.35 13.02 -14.68
N LEU A 117 11.47 14.02 -14.80
CA LEU A 117 10.01 13.80 -14.88
C LEU A 117 9.62 13.05 -16.15
N ASN A 118 10.21 13.39 -17.30
CA ASN A 118 9.98 12.68 -18.55
C ASN A 118 10.45 11.22 -18.46
N LYS A 119 11.61 10.96 -17.86
CA LYS A 119 12.13 9.61 -17.61
C LYS A 119 11.24 8.82 -16.63
N ALA A 120 10.86 9.42 -15.51
CA ALA A 120 9.94 8.83 -14.54
C ALA A 120 8.59 8.45 -15.18
N ALA A 121 8.00 9.36 -15.96
CA ALA A 121 6.76 9.10 -16.69
C ALA A 121 6.92 7.96 -17.71
N ALA A 122 8.02 7.93 -18.47
CA ALA A 122 8.31 6.87 -19.44
C ALA A 122 8.48 5.49 -18.78
N VAL A 123 9.16 5.42 -17.63
CA VAL A 123 9.35 4.17 -16.87
C VAL A 123 8.02 3.68 -16.29
N MET A 124 7.23 4.56 -15.65
CA MET A 124 5.95 4.18 -15.06
C MET A 124 4.87 3.82 -16.10
N ALA A 125 4.94 4.38 -17.31
CA ALA A 125 4.06 4.05 -18.43
C ALA A 125 4.54 2.84 -19.25
N GLY A 126 5.65 2.19 -18.86
CA GLY A 126 6.16 0.99 -19.53
C GLY A 126 5.15 -0.16 -19.50
N ALA A 127 5.07 -0.94 -20.58
CA ALA A 127 4.18 -2.09 -20.64
C ALA A 127 4.52 -3.11 -19.53
N GLY A 128 3.60 -3.31 -18.59
CA GLY A 128 3.81 -4.17 -17.42
C GLY A 128 4.54 -3.50 -16.23
N ALA A 129 4.91 -2.22 -16.32
CA ALA A 129 5.51 -1.50 -15.21
C ALA A 129 4.50 -1.27 -14.07
N LEU A 130 4.79 -1.81 -12.90
CA LEU A 130 3.99 -1.58 -11.69
C LEU A 130 4.42 -0.28 -11.04
N ALA A 131 3.50 0.68 -10.89
CA ALA A 131 3.80 1.98 -10.29
C ALA A 131 2.75 2.39 -9.24
N MET A 132 3.19 2.83 -8.05
CA MET A 132 2.32 3.23 -6.93
C MET A 132 2.86 4.45 -6.17
N THR A 133 2.07 5.05 -5.27
CA THR A 133 2.50 6.21 -4.46
C THR A 133 2.96 5.80 -3.06
N ASN A 134 3.92 6.54 -2.49
CA ASN A 134 4.37 6.33 -1.11
C ASN A 134 3.43 6.95 -0.03
N VAL A 135 2.14 7.15 -0.33
CA VAL A 135 1.22 7.83 0.61
C VAL A 135 0.73 6.88 1.70
N ALA A 136 1.10 7.19 2.94
CA ALA A 136 0.67 6.51 4.17
C ALA A 136 -0.86 6.29 4.24
N GLY A 137 -1.27 5.18 4.88
CA GLY A 137 -2.66 4.80 5.10
C GLY A 137 -3.43 4.32 3.86
N ARG A 138 -2.87 4.39 2.64
CA ARG A 138 -3.59 4.00 1.41
C ARG A 138 -3.47 2.52 1.06
N LEU A 139 -4.61 1.95 0.69
CA LEU A 139 -4.77 0.69 -0.04
C LEU A 139 -4.69 0.98 -1.54
N GLN A 140 -3.75 0.39 -2.27
CA GLN A 140 -3.49 0.71 -3.69
C GLN A 140 -3.38 -0.56 -4.54
N LEU A 141 -4.14 -0.64 -5.62
CA LEU A 141 -3.95 -1.63 -6.69
C LEU A 141 -3.13 -1.01 -7.81
N ALA A 142 -1.88 -1.43 -7.97
CA ALA A 142 -1.02 -1.09 -9.10
C ALA A 142 -1.31 -2.03 -10.28
N ILE A 143 -1.40 -1.47 -11.49
CA ILE A 143 -1.76 -2.15 -12.73
C ILE A 143 -0.69 -1.84 -13.78
N GLY A 144 -0.11 -2.86 -14.39
CA GLY A 144 1.04 -2.74 -15.30
C GLY A 144 0.83 -1.73 -16.44
N GLY A 145 1.60 -0.64 -16.42
CA GLY A 145 1.54 0.46 -17.39
C GLY A 145 0.39 1.46 -17.21
N ALA A 146 -0.49 1.26 -16.22
CA ALA A 146 -1.69 2.08 -15.97
C ALA A 146 -1.70 2.76 -14.59
N GLY A 147 -0.56 2.77 -13.89
CA GLY A 147 -0.40 3.39 -12.57
C GLY A 147 -1.08 2.60 -11.45
N ALA A 148 -1.57 3.30 -10.42
CA ALA A 148 -2.28 2.69 -9.30
C ALA A 148 -3.59 3.38 -8.97
N VAL A 149 -4.60 2.57 -8.64
CA VAL A 149 -5.90 3.02 -8.14
C VAL A 149 -5.93 2.86 -6.63
N THR A 150 -6.29 3.93 -5.91
CA THR A 150 -6.54 3.85 -4.46
C THR A 150 -7.93 3.25 -4.24
N LEU A 151 -8.00 2.12 -3.53
CA LEU A 151 -9.28 1.46 -3.24
C LEU A 151 -10.01 2.15 -2.07
N ALA A 152 -11.34 2.04 -2.05
CA ALA A 152 -12.21 2.73 -1.09
C ALA A 152 -12.08 2.20 0.36
N SER A 153 -12.60 2.98 1.32
CA SER A 153 -12.65 2.63 2.75
C SER A 153 -13.27 1.26 3.03
N ASP A 154 -14.25 0.87 2.22
CA ASP A 154 -15.08 -0.30 2.48
C ASP A 154 -14.30 -1.59 2.25
N ALA A 155 -13.34 -1.58 1.31
CA ALA A 155 -12.38 -2.67 1.13
C ALA A 155 -11.50 -2.88 2.39
N ALA A 156 -11.13 -1.80 3.10
CA ALA A 156 -10.41 -1.91 4.36
C ALA A 156 -11.28 -2.44 5.51
N LEU A 157 -12.59 -2.20 5.47
CA LEU A 157 -13.55 -2.81 6.40
C LEU A 157 -13.76 -4.31 6.10
N MET A 158 -13.85 -4.69 4.83
CA MET A 158 -13.93 -6.10 4.39
C MET A 158 -12.70 -6.90 4.88
N MET A 159 -11.48 -6.38 4.65
CA MET A 159 -10.25 -7.01 5.19
C MET A 159 -10.27 -7.15 6.71
N SER A 160 -10.66 -6.09 7.43
CA SER A 160 -10.74 -6.12 8.90
C SER A 160 -11.74 -7.16 9.42
N ARG A 161 -12.86 -7.36 8.72
CA ARG A 161 -13.86 -8.41 9.02
C ARG A 161 -13.30 -9.81 8.73
N ALA A 162 -12.66 -10.00 7.58
CA ALA A 162 -12.06 -11.28 7.18
C ALA A 162 -10.97 -11.75 8.16
N VAL A 163 -10.08 -10.85 8.58
CA VAL A 163 -9.05 -11.11 9.61
C VAL A 163 -9.66 -11.60 10.92
N MET A 164 -10.76 -10.99 11.37
CA MET A 164 -11.46 -11.40 12.59
C MET A 164 -12.07 -12.80 12.45
N LEU A 165 -12.60 -13.15 11.28
CA LEU A 165 -13.17 -14.46 10.99
C LEU A 165 -12.10 -15.55 10.90
N LEU A 166 -10.99 -15.31 10.19
CA LEU A 166 -9.83 -16.21 10.14
C LEU A 166 -9.25 -16.49 11.53
N SER A 167 -9.04 -15.44 12.33
CA SER A 167 -8.52 -15.57 13.69
C SER A 167 -9.39 -16.47 14.58
N ARG A 168 -10.71 -16.48 14.36
CA ARG A 168 -11.64 -17.38 15.06
C ARG A 168 -11.63 -18.80 14.48
N ALA A 169 -11.45 -18.94 13.17
CA ALA A 169 -11.40 -20.24 12.51
C ALA A 169 -10.15 -21.04 12.89
N VAL A 170 -8.96 -20.42 12.88
CA VAL A 170 -7.71 -21.10 13.27
C VAL A 170 -7.74 -21.53 14.75
N ALA A 171 -8.37 -20.74 15.63
CA ALA A 171 -8.59 -21.13 17.03
C ALA A 171 -9.50 -22.37 17.22
N LEU A 172 -10.20 -22.82 16.18
CA LEU A 172 -11.01 -24.05 16.14
C LEU A 172 -10.39 -25.15 15.27
N HIS A 173 -9.56 -24.77 14.29
CA HIS A 173 -8.97 -25.64 13.28
C HIS A 173 -7.49 -25.29 13.07
N PRO A 174 -6.55 -26.00 13.74
CA PRO A 174 -5.11 -25.67 13.72
C PRO A 174 -4.44 -25.88 12.35
N VAL A 175 -5.10 -26.57 11.42
CA VAL A 175 -4.58 -26.93 10.07
C VAL A 175 -4.71 -25.78 9.06
N GLY A 176 -4.83 -24.56 9.55
CA GLY A 176 -5.00 -23.34 8.75
C GLY A 176 -6.41 -23.16 8.15
N ALA A 177 -6.70 -21.91 7.79
CA ALA A 177 -7.98 -21.48 7.23
C ALA A 177 -7.75 -20.39 6.17
N ALA A 178 -8.57 -20.38 5.12
CA ALA A 178 -8.57 -19.31 4.12
C ALA A 178 -9.97 -18.72 3.89
N ILE A 179 -10.04 -17.49 3.37
CA ILE A 179 -11.28 -16.76 3.09
C ILE A 179 -11.10 -15.80 1.91
N THR A 180 -12.05 -15.77 0.97
CA THR A 180 -12.10 -14.73 -0.06
C THR A 180 -12.67 -13.44 0.54
N VAL A 181 -11.91 -12.35 0.46
CA VAL A 181 -12.23 -11.08 1.12
C VAL A 181 -12.99 -10.13 0.19
N LEU A 182 -12.47 -9.96 -1.01
CA LEU A 182 -13.01 -9.05 -2.01
C LEU A 182 -12.68 -9.55 -3.41
N THR A 183 -13.49 -9.10 -4.35
CA THR A 183 -13.38 -9.42 -5.78
C THR A 183 -13.37 -8.09 -6.54
N ILE A 184 -12.41 -7.94 -7.46
CA ILE A 184 -12.17 -6.72 -8.23
C ILE A 184 -12.53 -6.98 -9.69
N ALA A 185 -13.44 -6.16 -10.22
CA ALA A 185 -13.97 -6.26 -11.58
C ALA A 185 -13.69 -4.99 -12.38
N TYR A 186 -13.48 -5.14 -13.69
CA TYR A 186 -13.30 -4.02 -14.62
C TYR A 186 -14.58 -3.78 -15.43
N TYR A 187 -14.96 -2.51 -15.59
CA TYR A 187 -16.12 -2.11 -16.39
C TYR A 187 -15.78 -0.99 -17.36
N ALA A 188 -16.48 -0.95 -18.50
CA ALA A 188 -16.54 0.24 -19.35
C ALA A 188 -17.90 0.32 -20.05
N ASN A 189 -18.40 1.54 -20.26
CA ASN A 189 -19.66 1.81 -20.95
C ASN A 189 -20.88 1.01 -20.42
N GLY A 190 -20.88 0.70 -19.12
CA GLY A 190 -21.93 -0.08 -18.46
C GLY A 190 -21.85 -1.61 -18.63
N GLY A 191 -20.81 -2.13 -19.28
CA GLY A 191 -20.55 -3.57 -19.41
C GLY A 191 -19.29 -4.02 -18.66
N ARG A 192 -19.26 -5.28 -18.21
CA ARG A 192 -18.03 -5.91 -17.68
C ARG A 192 -17.00 -6.10 -18.79
N LEU A 193 -15.74 -5.94 -18.44
CA LEU A 193 -14.58 -6.21 -19.29
C LEU A 193 -13.83 -7.45 -18.81
N LYS A 194 -13.18 -8.14 -19.75
CA LYS A 194 -12.16 -9.13 -19.40
C LYS A 194 -10.98 -8.47 -18.70
N LEU A 195 -10.33 -9.17 -17.77
CA LEU A 195 -9.15 -8.64 -17.10
C LEU A 195 -8.03 -8.33 -18.11
N PRO A 196 -7.33 -7.19 -17.98
CA PRO A 196 -6.14 -6.93 -18.75
C PRO A 196 -5.03 -7.89 -18.32
N ARG A 197 -4.40 -8.58 -19.29
CA ARG A 197 -3.32 -9.56 -19.06
C ARG A 197 -1.98 -8.88 -18.77
N VAL A 198 -1.95 -8.06 -17.73
CA VAL A 198 -0.79 -7.31 -17.23
C VAL A 198 -0.48 -7.69 -15.79
N PRO A 199 0.78 -7.56 -15.32
CA PRO A 199 1.10 -7.67 -13.90
C PRO A 199 0.26 -6.72 -13.06
N MET A 200 -0.12 -7.15 -11.85
CA MET A 200 -0.81 -6.31 -10.87
C MET A 200 -0.32 -6.60 -9.45
N ALA A 201 -0.36 -5.59 -8.59
CA ALA A 201 0.05 -5.68 -7.19
C ALA A 201 -0.90 -4.90 -6.27
N LEU A 202 -1.33 -5.52 -5.17
CA LEU A 202 -2.13 -4.88 -4.12
C LEU A 202 -1.23 -4.53 -2.93
N SER A 203 -1.10 -3.24 -2.65
CA SER A 203 -0.36 -2.67 -1.52
C SER A 203 -1.34 -2.33 -0.38
N VAL A 204 -1.17 -2.96 0.78
CA VAL A 204 -2.04 -2.83 1.96
C VAL A 204 -1.22 -2.34 3.17
N PRO A 205 -1.64 -1.29 3.90
CA PRO A 205 -1.04 -0.98 5.20
C PRO A 205 -1.25 -2.18 6.13
N LEU A 206 -0.18 -2.76 6.68
CA LEU A 206 -0.26 -4.03 7.42
C LEU A 206 -1.20 -3.94 8.65
N SER A 207 -1.44 -2.73 9.16
CA SER A 207 -2.45 -2.42 10.20
C SER A 207 -3.89 -2.81 9.85
N LYS A 208 -4.19 -3.12 8.58
CA LYS A 208 -5.50 -3.63 8.11
C LYS A 208 -5.59 -5.15 8.10
N ILE A 209 -4.45 -5.84 8.19
CA ILE A 209 -4.33 -7.30 8.18
C ILE A 209 -3.98 -7.81 9.59
N GLN A 210 -3.19 -7.05 10.35
CA GLN A 210 -2.70 -7.44 11.67
C GLN A 210 -2.62 -6.23 12.61
N GLY A 211 -3.21 -6.35 13.82
CA GLY A 211 -3.22 -5.30 14.84
C GLY A 211 -2.01 -5.29 15.80
N SER A 212 -1.08 -6.24 15.63
CA SER A 212 0.10 -6.45 16.48
C SER A 212 1.35 -6.52 15.59
N PHE A 213 2.27 -5.56 15.70
CA PHE A 213 3.58 -5.61 15.03
C PHE A 213 4.68 -6.15 15.95
N GLN A 214 4.33 -7.05 16.89
CA GLN A 214 5.33 -7.72 17.71
C GLN A 214 6.30 -8.49 16.82
N ASN A 215 7.60 -8.33 17.08
CA ASN A 215 8.71 -8.94 16.33
C ASN A 215 8.84 -8.51 14.85
N LEU A 216 8.18 -7.43 14.43
CA LEU A 216 8.35 -6.82 13.11
C LEU A 216 9.27 -5.60 13.21
N TYR A 217 10.52 -5.75 12.76
CA TYR A 217 11.57 -4.73 12.84
C TYR A 217 11.92 -4.13 11.46
N PRO A 218 12.26 -2.84 11.35
CA PRO A 218 12.51 -2.19 10.04
C PRO A 218 13.75 -2.68 9.29
N ASP A 219 14.73 -3.18 10.03
CA ASP A 219 16.01 -3.69 9.55
C ASP A 219 16.07 -5.23 9.46
N ALA A 220 14.98 -5.92 9.86
CA ALA A 220 14.86 -7.35 9.61
C ALA A 220 14.72 -7.62 8.11
N LYS A 221 15.37 -8.67 7.62
CA LYS A 221 15.27 -9.13 6.21
C LYS A 221 14.01 -9.95 5.94
N THR A 222 13.41 -10.49 6.99
CA THR A 222 12.21 -11.31 6.94
C THR A 222 11.29 -10.98 8.09
N ALA A 223 10.01 -11.24 7.92
CA ALA A 223 8.97 -11.03 8.90
C ALA A 223 8.08 -12.27 8.99
N ASN A 224 7.57 -12.56 10.18
CA ASN A 224 6.62 -13.64 10.39
C ASN A 224 5.19 -13.09 10.37
N LEU A 225 4.41 -13.46 9.36
CA LEU A 225 2.97 -13.13 9.29
C LEU A 225 2.10 -14.34 9.68
N PRO A 226 1.14 -14.18 10.60
CA PRO A 226 0.12 -15.18 10.93
C PRO A 226 -1.02 -15.20 9.90
N ILE A 227 -1.13 -14.15 9.06
CA ILE A 227 -2.07 -14.04 7.96
C ILE A 227 -1.33 -13.52 6.73
N ARG A 228 -1.33 -14.29 5.64
CA ARG A 228 -0.90 -13.85 4.31
C ARG A 228 -2.11 -13.59 3.43
N GLY A 229 -1.90 -12.92 2.30
CA GLY A 229 -2.89 -12.77 1.25
C GLY A 229 -2.31 -13.06 -0.12
N ARG A 230 -3.12 -13.66 -0.99
CA ARG A 230 -2.80 -13.90 -2.40
C ARG A 230 -3.81 -13.19 -3.28
N LEU A 231 -3.37 -12.78 -4.47
CA LEU A 231 -4.26 -12.35 -5.53
C LEU A 231 -4.35 -13.48 -6.56
N THR A 232 -5.52 -14.09 -6.66
CA THR A 232 -5.88 -15.02 -7.74
C THR A 232 -6.60 -14.25 -8.84
N ALA A 233 -6.51 -14.72 -10.08
CA ALA A 233 -7.14 -14.05 -11.21
C ALA A 233 -7.68 -15.05 -12.24
N ASP A 234 -8.96 -14.91 -12.57
CA ASP A 234 -9.60 -15.60 -13.69
C ASP A 234 -9.73 -14.67 -14.92
N ASP A 235 -10.61 -14.97 -15.86
CA ASP A 235 -10.80 -14.18 -17.09
C ASP A 235 -11.64 -12.89 -16.85
N GLU A 236 -12.36 -12.81 -15.72
CA GLU A 236 -13.31 -11.73 -15.35
C GLU A 236 -12.94 -10.97 -14.05
N TYR A 237 -12.35 -11.62 -13.05
CA TYR A 237 -12.11 -11.04 -11.72
C TYR A 237 -10.74 -11.35 -11.10
N ILE A 238 -10.25 -10.39 -10.31
CA ILE A 238 -9.16 -10.62 -9.35
C ILE A 238 -9.81 -10.88 -7.99
N SER A 239 -9.46 -11.97 -7.33
CA SER A 239 -9.91 -12.25 -5.96
C SER A 239 -8.76 -12.09 -4.97
N LEU A 240 -9.00 -11.35 -3.88
CA LEU A 240 -8.11 -11.34 -2.72
C LEU A 240 -8.54 -12.45 -1.77
N GLU A 241 -7.68 -13.45 -1.60
CA GLU A 241 -7.85 -14.50 -0.60
C GLU A 241 -6.85 -14.25 0.53
N LEU A 242 -7.34 -14.25 1.78
CA LEU A 242 -6.49 -14.24 2.97
C LEU A 242 -6.42 -15.63 3.58
N GLU A 243 -5.23 -16.03 4.01
CA GLU A 243 -4.93 -17.34 4.57
C GLU A 243 -4.19 -17.18 5.91
N SER A 244 -4.57 -17.99 6.89
CA SER A 244 -3.95 -18.04 8.21
C SER A 244 -3.59 -19.48 8.58
N SER A 245 -2.47 -19.65 9.30
CA SER A 245 -1.94 -20.95 9.73
C SER A 245 -1.35 -20.83 11.13
N GLU A 246 -1.30 -21.92 11.90
CA GLU A 246 -0.55 -21.95 13.17
C GLU A 246 0.96 -21.79 12.94
N LEU A 247 1.46 -22.21 11.79
CA LEU A 247 2.82 -21.93 11.35
C LEU A 247 2.86 -20.52 10.77
N SER A 248 3.45 -19.59 11.52
CA SER A 248 3.69 -18.24 10.99
C SER A 248 4.58 -18.32 9.76
N TYR A 249 4.17 -17.63 8.70
CA TYR A 249 4.88 -17.65 7.43
C TYR A 249 6.00 -16.62 7.43
N GLU A 250 7.22 -17.06 7.16
CA GLU A 250 8.34 -16.17 6.89
C GLU A 250 8.16 -15.53 5.50
N ILE A 251 8.13 -14.20 5.46
CA ILE A 251 8.02 -13.41 4.24
C ILE A 251 9.18 -12.41 4.13
N PRO A 252 9.65 -12.06 2.91
CA PRO A 252 10.72 -11.10 2.74
C PRO A 252 10.30 -9.69 3.15
N VAL A 253 11.23 -8.95 3.75
CA VAL A 253 11.17 -7.51 3.92
C VAL A 253 12.13 -6.91 2.90
N LEU A 254 11.62 -6.05 2.02
CA LEU A 254 12.38 -5.40 0.94
C LEU A 254 12.51 -3.91 1.21
N HIS A 255 13.66 -3.35 0.82
CA HIS A 255 13.93 -1.92 0.89
C HIS A 255 13.90 -1.30 -0.51
N PRO A 256 13.27 -0.12 -0.69
CA PRO A 256 13.38 0.67 -1.91
C PRO A 256 14.78 1.25 -2.10
N GLU A 257 15.22 1.33 -3.36
CA GLU A 257 16.42 2.05 -3.78
C GLU A 257 16.06 3.24 -4.68
N ARG A 258 16.65 4.42 -4.43
CA ARG A 258 16.40 5.62 -5.23
C ARG A 258 17.11 5.54 -6.58
N ASN A 259 16.34 5.47 -7.67
CA ASN A 259 16.88 5.63 -9.02
C ASN A 259 17.26 7.12 -9.26
N PRO A 260 18.54 7.44 -9.53
CA PRO A 260 18.98 8.83 -9.66
C PRO A 260 18.55 9.50 -10.98
N GLU A 261 18.20 8.73 -12.02
CA GLU A 261 17.80 9.27 -13.32
C GLU A 261 16.32 9.67 -13.38
N THR A 262 15.46 8.93 -12.68
CA THR A 262 14.02 9.20 -12.60
C THR A 262 13.64 9.96 -11.34
N GLY A 263 14.41 9.81 -10.27
CA GLY A 263 14.05 10.25 -8.92
C GLY A 263 12.90 9.43 -8.29
N LEU A 264 12.56 8.28 -8.86
CA LEU A 264 11.63 7.30 -8.29
C LEU A 264 12.37 6.36 -7.34
N ASP A 265 11.61 5.75 -6.44
CA ASP A 265 12.09 4.68 -5.58
C ASP A 265 11.70 3.32 -6.17
N GLU A 266 12.63 2.38 -6.21
CA GLU A 266 12.47 1.09 -6.90
C GLU A 266 12.57 -0.06 -5.90
N ILE A 267 11.57 -0.95 -5.88
CA ILE A 267 11.64 -2.22 -5.15
C ILE A 267 11.75 -3.35 -6.17
N THR A 268 12.90 -4.01 -6.20
CA THR A 268 13.11 -5.24 -6.98
C THR A 268 12.58 -6.43 -6.19
N VAL A 269 11.53 -7.07 -6.70
CA VAL A 269 10.94 -8.26 -6.09
C VAL A 269 11.58 -9.50 -6.71
N PRO A 270 12.21 -10.39 -5.91
CA PRO A 270 12.97 -11.52 -6.43
C PRO A 270 12.08 -12.50 -7.21
N ALA A 271 12.69 -13.17 -8.17
CA ALA A 271 12.07 -14.26 -8.91
C ALA A 271 11.69 -15.43 -7.99
N THR A 272 10.55 -16.06 -8.27
CA THR A 272 10.16 -17.35 -7.68
C THR A 272 10.37 -18.47 -8.71
N ALA A 273 10.05 -19.71 -8.36
CA ALA A 273 10.11 -20.85 -9.30
C ALA A 273 9.23 -20.65 -10.55
N ASN A 274 8.19 -19.80 -10.47
CA ASN A 274 7.13 -19.69 -11.46
C ASN A 274 6.86 -18.27 -11.98
N THR A 275 7.35 -17.24 -11.28
CA THR A 275 7.23 -15.83 -11.70
C THR A 275 8.61 -15.18 -11.76
N PRO A 276 8.95 -14.44 -12.83
CA PRO A 276 10.23 -13.75 -12.93
C PRO A 276 10.38 -12.65 -11.87
N GLU A 277 11.61 -12.16 -11.74
CA GLU A 277 11.92 -10.90 -11.05
C GLU A 277 11.24 -9.73 -11.77
N TYR A 278 10.77 -8.74 -11.02
CA TYR A 278 10.24 -7.49 -11.54
C TYR A 278 10.46 -6.35 -10.55
N THR A 279 10.37 -5.12 -11.05
CA THR A 279 10.55 -3.90 -10.25
C THR A 279 9.20 -3.19 -10.07
N ILE A 280 8.91 -2.79 -8.84
CA ILE A 280 7.81 -1.87 -8.51
C ILE A 280 8.39 -0.46 -8.36
N GLN A 281 7.83 0.48 -9.10
CA GLN A 281 8.14 1.90 -9.08
C GLN A 281 7.28 2.60 -8.02
N ILE A 282 7.90 3.41 -7.17
CA ILE A 282 7.23 4.14 -6.10
C ILE A 282 7.51 5.63 -6.26
N THR A 283 6.46 6.46 -6.32
CA THR A 283 6.63 7.92 -6.27
C THR A 283 6.84 8.35 -4.81
N PRO A 284 7.98 8.98 -4.44
CA PRO A 284 8.26 9.37 -3.06
C PRO A 284 7.30 10.42 -2.51
N VAL A 285 6.65 11.17 -3.40
CA VAL A 285 5.68 12.22 -3.09
C VAL A 285 4.41 11.95 -3.89
N ALA A 286 3.25 12.26 -3.34
CA ALA A 286 2.04 12.36 -4.14
C ALA A 286 1.91 13.76 -4.75
N PRO A 287 1.52 13.87 -6.04
CA PRO A 287 1.22 15.16 -6.64
C PRO A 287 0.04 15.82 -5.92
N SER A 288 0.12 17.14 -5.72
CA SER A 288 -1.04 17.96 -5.35
C SER A 288 -1.60 18.68 -6.56
N SER A 289 -2.91 18.88 -6.59
CA SER A 289 -3.62 19.53 -7.70
C SER A 289 -3.50 21.07 -7.70
N THR A 290 -2.45 21.64 -7.09
CA THR A 290 -2.28 23.10 -6.97
C THR A 290 -1.07 23.59 -7.77
N GLY A 291 -1.27 24.61 -8.62
CA GLY A 291 -0.23 25.14 -9.51
C GLY A 291 0.92 25.91 -8.85
N ASN A 292 1.03 25.87 -7.52
CA ASN A 292 1.99 26.65 -6.72
C ASN A 292 3.07 25.77 -6.06
N GLN A 293 3.37 24.59 -6.62
CA GLN A 293 4.32 23.63 -6.04
C GLN A 293 5.44 23.27 -7.01
N GLU A 294 6.57 22.78 -6.45
CA GLU A 294 7.65 22.22 -7.26
C GLU A 294 7.14 20.98 -8.02
N PRO A 295 7.55 20.80 -9.30
CA PRO A 295 7.15 19.63 -10.09
C PRO A 295 7.53 18.30 -9.41
N VAL A 296 6.64 17.31 -9.49
CA VAL A 296 6.86 15.94 -8.99
C VAL A 296 6.31 14.89 -9.98
N PRO A 297 6.80 13.64 -9.96
CA PRO A 297 6.26 12.56 -10.78
C PRO A 297 4.78 12.33 -10.48
N VAL A 298 4.00 12.15 -11.54
CA VAL A 298 2.57 11.82 -11.49
C VAL A 298 2.45 10.39 -12.00
N LEU A 299 1.74 9.52 -11.28
CA LEU A 299 1.42 8.19 -11.79
C LEU A 299 0.61 8.30 -13.10
N PRO A 300 0.77 7.37 -14.05
CA PRO A 300 -0.18 7.24 -15.15
C PRO A 300 -1.60 7.15 -14.62
N ASN A 301 -2.52 7.92 -15.19
CA ASN A 301 -3.93 7.80 -14.84
C ASN A 301 -4.47 6.49 -15.42
N HIS A 302 -5.12 5.68 -14.57
CA HIS A 302 -5.98 4.60 -15.04
C HIS A 302 -7.11 5.23 -15.86
N THR A 303 -7.14 4.97 -17.17
CA THR A 303 -8.09 5.57 -18.10
C THR A 303 -8.82 4.49 -18.91
N GLY A 304 -10.12 4.68 -19.12
CA GLY A 304 -10.93 3.81 -19.97
C GLY A 304 -11.63 2.64 -19.28
N SER A 305 -11.43 2.41 -17.97
CA SER A 305 -12.23 1.44 -17.21
C SER A 305 -12.47 1.89 -15.77
N ASP A 306 -13.69 1.64 -15.29
CA ASP A 306 -14.05 1.75 -13.88
C ASP A 306 -13.66 0.46 -13.15
N ILE A 307 -13.26 0.58 -11.89
CA ILE A 307 -12.94 -0.55 -11.02
C ILE A 307 -14.02 -0.68 -9.95
N GLU A 308 -14.75 -1.80 -9.98
CA GLU A 308 -15.69 -2.17 -8.91
C GLU A 308 -14.98 -3.10 -7.93
N VAL A 309 -15.13 -2.85 -6.63
CA VAL A 309 -14.69 -3.76 -5.56
C VAL A 309 -15.93 -4.29 -4.86
N VAL A 310 -16.15 -5.59 -4.96
CA VAL A 310 -17.29 -6.31 -4.38
C VAL A 310 -16.83 -7.11 -3.16
N GLU A 311 -17.68 -7.21 -2.13
CA GLU A 311 -17.41 -8.07 -0.97
C GLU A 311 -17.35 -9.54 -1.43
N GLY A 312 -16.26 -10.23 -1.09
CA GLY A 312 -16.07 -11.63 -1.46
C GLY A 312 -17.03 -12.55 -0.71
N PRO A 313 -17.26 -13.78 -1.22
CA PRO A 313 -18.00 -14.78 -0.46
C PRO A 313 -17.24 -15.08 0.84
N MET A 314 -17.83 -14.73 2.00
CA MET A 314 -17.26 -14.99 3.34
C MET A 314 -17.32 -16.48 3.74
N VAL A 315 -16.90 -17.35 2.83
CA VAL A 315 -16.78 -18.79 3.02
C VAL A 315 -15.37 -19.07 3.54
N ILE A 316 -15.28 -19.68 4.71
CA ILE A 316 -14.01 -20.10 5.29
C ILE A 316 -13.74 -21.54 4.84
N THR A 317 -12.59 -21.77 4.22
CA THR A 317 -12.11 -23.11 3.83
C THR A 317 -11.11 -23.62 4.86
N THR A 318 -11.18 -24.91 5.21
CA THR A 318 -10.23 -25.59 6.10
C THR A 318 -10.02 -27.04 5.62
N PRO A 319 -8.79 -27.58 5.65
CA PRO A 319 -7.53 -26.87 5.84
C PRO A 319 -7.30 -25.82 4.73
N ALA A 320 -6.37 -24.90 4.94
CA ALA A 320 -5.87 -24.06 3.85
C ALA A 320 -5.21 -24.95 2.78
N ALA A 321 -5.31 -24.56 1.50
CA ALA A 321 -4.68 -25.31 0.42
C ALA A 321 -3.18 -24.98 0.33
N ASP A 322 -2.34 -26.01 0.23
CA ASP A 322 -0.89 -25.88 0.04
C ASP A 322 -0.58 -24.88 -1.08
N SER A 323 0.19 -23.86 -0.73
CA SER A 323 0.31 -22.62 -1.47
C SER A 323 1.69 -22.46 -2.10
N ASP A 324 1.87 -23.13 -3.24
CA ASP A 324 3.05 -22.97 -4.09
C ASP A 324 3.09 -21.55 -4.71
N GLY A 325 4.24 -20.89 -4.64
CA GLY A 325 4.53 -19.70 -5.45
C GLY A 325 4.05 -18.36 -4.90
N TRP A 326 4.00 -18.20 -3.56
CA TRP A 326 3.87 -16.88 -2.93
C TRP A 326 4.89 -15.87 -3.50
N GLN A 327 4.40 -14.70 -3.92
CA GLN A 327 5.24 -13.57 -4.32
C GLN A 327 4.66 -12.27 -3.73
N ASP A 328 4.87 -12.18 -2.43
CA ASP A 328 4.44 -11.15 -1.51
C ASP A 328 5.61 -10.72 -0.62
N PHE A 329 5.57 -9.49 -0.10
CA PHE A 329 6.62 -8.93 0.73
C PHE A 329 6.11 -7.80 1.62
N ILE A 330 6.90 -7.42 2.62
CA ILE A 330 6.73 -6.15 3.34
C ILE A 330 7.77 -5.15 2.85
N TYR A 331 7.39 -3.88 2.74
CA TYR A 331 8.33 -2.77 2.78
C TYR A 331 7.88 -1.74 3.83
N TRP A 332 8.81 -0.89 4.24
CA TRP A 332 8.54 0.15 5.24
C TRP A 332 8.50 1.51 4.57
N ARG A 333 7.47 2.31 4.89
CA ARG A 333 7.40 3.72 4.49
C ARG A 333 7.33 4.67 5.68
N PRO A 334 7.70 5.95 5.51
CA PRO A 334 7.39 6.98 6.48
C PRO A 334 5.87 7.05 6.76
N ASP A 335 5.51 7.34 8.01
CA ASP A 335 4.12 7.63 8.38
C ASP A 335 3.65 8.98 7.78
N ALA A 336 2.37 9.31 7.94
CA ALA A 336 1.80 10.56 7.43
C ALA A 336 2.44 11.84 8.03
N LYS A 337 3.23 11.72 9.11
CA LYS A 337 4.01 12.83 9.72
C LYS A 337 5.47 12.84 9.26
N GLY A 338 5.93 11.82 8.54
CA GLY A 338 7.34 11.62 8.16
C GLY A 338 8.28 11.41 9.35
N THR A 339 7.77 10.98 10.51
CA THR A 339 8.56 10.84 11.76
C THR A 339 8.36 9.51 12.47
N GLY A 340 7.37 8.72 12.07
CA GLY A 340 7.21 7.31 12.40
C GLY A 340 7.22 6.46 11.13
N LEU A 341 6.86 5.19 11.28
CA LEU A 341 6.84 4.20 10.21
C LEU A 341 5.43 3.69 9.93
N GLU A 342 5.21 3.17 8.73
CA GLU A 342 4.09 2.31 8.39
C GLU A 342 4.61 1.09 7.59
N PRO A 343 4.48 -0.15 8.13
CA PRO A 343 4.75 -1.35 7.35
C PRO A 343 3.62 -1.57 6.34
N VAL A 344 4.00 -1.86 5.09
CA VAL A 344 3.10 -2.08 3.96
C VAL A 344 3.34 -3.48 3.42
N TYR A 345 2.29 -4.29 3.39
CA TYR A 345 2.29 -5.61 2.79
C TYR A 345 1.85 -5.51 1.33
N VAL A 346 2.62 -6.10 0.43
CA VAL A 346 2.37 -6.10 -1.01
C VAL A 346 2.18 -7.53 -1.46
N MET A 347 1.09 -7.77 -2.18
CA MET A 347 0.74 -9.05 -2.80
C MET A 347 0.65 -8.87 -4.30
N THR A 348 1.02 -9.88 -5.08
CA THR A 348 0.94 -9.81 -6.55
C THR A 348 0.07 -10.89 -7.16
N VAL A 349 -0.44 -10.61 -8.36
CA VAL A 349 -1.24 -11.57 -9.12
C VAL A 349 -0.33 -12.66 -9.69
N SER A 350 -0.56 -13.89 -9.25
CA SER A 350 0.14 -15.06 -9.77
C SER A 350 -0.39 -15.42 -11.17
N ILE A 351 0.31 -14.96 -12.22
CA ILE A 351 -0.03 -15.24 -13.63
C ILE A 351 0.10 -16.75 -13.99
N ILE A 352 0.46 -17.60 -13.02
CA ILE A 352 0.50 -19.05 -13.12
C ILE A 352 -0.90 -19.62 -13.33
N GLU A 353 -1.92 -19.09 -12.66
CA GLU A 353 -3.30 -19.56 -12.83
C GLU A 353 -3.79 -19.29 -14.25
N ALA A 354 -3.57 -18.09 -14.79
CA ALA A 354 -3.89 -17.77 -16.19
C ALA A 354 -3.16 -18.69 -17.20
N LYS A 355 -1.87 -19.03 -16.97
CA LYS A 355 -1.13 -19.98 -17.83
C LYS A 355 -1.56 -21.43 -17.64
N ARG A 356 -1.90 -21.84 -16.41
CA ARG A 356 -2.38 -23.20 -16.10
C ARG A 356 -3.77 -23.41 -16.68
N GLN A 357 -4.66 -22.44 -16.52
CA GLN A 357 -5.99 -22.43 -17.09
C GLN A 357 -5.91 -22.42 -18.62
N GLN A 358 -5.07 -21.56 -19.23
CA GLN A 358 -4.82 -21.62 -20.68
C GLN A 358 -4.41 -23.03 -21.15
N ARG A 359 -3.48 -23.71 -20.45
CA ARG A 359 -3.09 -25.08 -20.81
C ARG A 359 -4.21 -26.10 -20.59
N LEU A 360 -5.10 -25.88 -19.63
CA LEU A 360 -6.27 -26.74 -19.40
C LEU A 360 -7.36 -26.50 -20.45
N ASP A 361 -7.59 -25.25 -20.87
CA ASP A 361 -8.54 -24.86 -21.91
C ASP A 361 -8.07 -25.34 -23.30
N GLU A 362 -6.78 -25.18 -23.63
CA GLU A 362 -6.17 -25.74 -24.84
C GLU A 362 -6.31 -27.27 -24.87
N VAL A 363 -6.11 -27.94 -23.73
CA VAL A 363 -6.31 -29.39 -23.61
C VAL A 363 -7.79 -29.76 -23.73
N ALA A 364 -8.71 -29.01 -23.12
CA ALA A 364 -10.14 -29.24 -23.21
C ALA A 364 -10.66 -29.06 -24.65
N GLU A 365 -10.19 -28.03 -25.36
CA GLU A 365 -10.51 -27.79 -26.77
C GLU A 365 -9.97 -28.92 -27.68
N VAL A 366 -8.78 -29.45 -27.38
CA VAL A 366 -8.23 -30.63 -28.06
C VAL A 366 -9.03 -31.90 -27.76
N PHE A 367 -9.53 -32.09 -26.53
CA PHE A 367 -10.39 -33.22 -26.19
C PHE A 367 -11.78 -33.12 -26.83
N ASP A 368 -12.36 -31.92 -26.93
CA ASP A 368 -13.67 -31.72 -27.56
C ASP A 368 -13.60 -31.91 -29.08
N LYS A 369 -12.55 -31.39 -29.73
CA LYS A 369 -12.27 -31.64 -31.17
C LYS A 369 -11.95 -33.10 -31.48
N ASN A 370 -11.42 -33.87 -30.52
CA ASN A 370 -11.09 -35.29 -30.67
C ASN A 370 -12.13 -36.24 -30.05
N LYS A 371 -13.33 -35.77 -29.67
CA LYS A 371 -14.42 -36.67 -29.28
C LYS A 371 -14.71 -37.62 -30.45
N PRO A 372 -14.50 -38.94 -30.31
CA PRO A 372 -14.84 -39.87 -31.37
C PRO A 372 -16.36 -39.87 -31.53
N THR A 373 -16.84 -39.55 -32.73
CA THR A 373 -18.25 -39.76 -33.09
C THR A 373 -18.53 -41.27 -33.04
N GLN A 374 -19.06 -41.74 -31.91
CA GLN A 374 -19.42 -43.14 -31.75
C GLN A 374 -20.66 -43.45 -32.58
N THR A 375 -20.44 -43.80 -33.85
CA THR A 375 -21.49 -44.38 -34.70
C THR A 375 -21.72 -45.82 -34.26
N LEU A 376 -22.57 -46.00 -33.24
CA LEU A 376 -23.06 -47.31 -32.81
C LEU A 376 -24.05 -47.85 -33.85
N THR A 377 -23.54 -48.63 -34.80
CA THR A 377 -24.38 -49.38 -35.74
C THR A 377 -24.91 -50.64 -35.05
N ILE A 378 -26.14 -50.58 -34.55
CA ILE A 378 -26.89 -51.75 -34.09
C ILE A 378 -27.95 -52.07 -35.16
N GLU A 379 -27.80 -53.22 -35.80
CA GLU A 379 -28.80 -53.96 -36.60
C GLU A 379 -29.91 -53.15 -37.32
N GLY A 380 -29.51 -52.18 -38.16
CA GLY A 380 -30.32 -51.78 -39.32
C GLY A 380 -31.05 -50.44 -39.28
N GLU A 381 -31.05 -49.70 -38.16
CA GLU A 381 -31.61 -48.34 -38.12
C GLU A 381 -30.55 -47.26 -37.84
N THR A 382 -30.65 -46.14 -38.56
CA THR A 382 -29.71 -45.00 -38.45
C THR A 382 -30.38 -43.85 -37.72
N LEU A 383 -30.12 -43.72 -36.42
CA LEU A 383 -30.50 -42.53 -35.64
C LEU A 383 -29.33 -41.54 -35.62
N LYS A 384 -29.54 -40.35 -36.18
CA LYS A 384 -28.64 -39.20 -35.98
C LYS A 384 -28.99 -38.55 -34.65
N GLN A 385 -28.05 -38.58 -33.70
CA GLN A 385 -28.12 -37.75 -32.50
C GLN A 385 -27.35 -36.46 -32.78
N GLU A 386 -28.05 -35.33 -32.83
CA GLU A 386 -27.41 -34.01 -32.84
C GLU A 386 -26.80 -33.72 -31.46
N PRO A 387 -25.70 -32.96 -31.38
CA PRO A 387 -25.06 -32.63 -30.11
C PRO A 387 -25.99 -31.78 -29.23
N GLU A 388 -26.20 -32.21 -27.99
CA GLU A 388 -27.00 -31.45 -27.02
C GLU A 388 -26.37 -30.09 -26.74
N SER A 389 -27.14 -29.04 -26.98
CA SER A 389 -26.83 -27.68 -26.54
C SER A 389 -27.09 -27.58 -25.03
N ASN A 390 -26.04 -27.66 -24.22
CA ASN A 390 -26.16 -27.38 -22.78
C ASN A 390 -26.66 -25.95 -22.54
N ARG A 391 -27.54 -25.82 -21.56
CA ARG A 391 -28.30 -24.60 -21.20
C ARG A 391 -28.13 -24.30 -19.72
#